data_AF-A0A452ZQP3-F1
#
_entry.id   AF-A0A452ZQP3-F1
#
_cell.length_a   1.000
_cell.length_b   1.000
_cell.length_c   1.000
_cell.angle_alpha   90.00
_cell.angle_beta   90.00
_cell.angle_gamma   90.00
#
_symmetry.space_group_name_H-M   'P 1'
#
loop_
_entity.id
_entity.type
_entity.pdbx_description
1 polymer ?
#
loop_
_entity_poly.entity_id
_entity_poly.type
_entity_poly.pdbx_seq_one_letter_code
_entity_poly.pdbx_strand_id
1 'polypeptide(L)'
;SRTEVTLPPSLSADLLPPRLPCPPLFEAMAAAAVNGGGGENKAAFARIYDALKAELLRDPAFEYTESSRQWIDRMLDYNVLGGKCNRGLSVVDSYKLLKGVDVLTEEEMFLASTLGWCIEWLQAFFLVLDDIMDDSHTRRGQPCWFRVSQVGLIAVNDGILLRNHISRMLRLHFKKKPYYADLLDLFNEVEFKTASGQMLDLITTHEGEKDLTKYNIGV
;
A
#
# COMPACT_ATOMS: atom_id res chain seq x y z
N SER A 1 -39.09 2.73 39.16
CA SER A 1 -39.58 2.73 37.76
C SER A 1 -38.40 2.48 36.85
N ARG A 2 -38.30 1.28 36.27
CA ARG A 2 -37.35 0.97 35.20
C ARG A 2 -38.06 1.20 33.87
N THR A 3 -37.51 2.04 33.02
CA THR A 3 -37.99 2.25 31.66
C THR A 3 -37.22 1.30 30.76
N GLU A 4 -37.87 0.29 30.19
CA GLU A 4 -37.33 -0.54 29.13
C GLU A 4 -37.22 0.29 27.84
N VAL A 5 -36.03 0.32 27.24
CA VAL A 5 -35.81 0.87 25.91
C VAL A 5 -35.86 -0.30 24.93
N THR A 6 -36.95 -0.39 24.16
CA THR A 6 -37.09 -1.34 23.05
C THR A 6 -36.32 -0.83 21.83
N LEU A 7 -35.33 -1.61 21.38
CA LEU A 7 -34.62 -1.40 20.11
C LEU A 7 -35.50 -1.87 18.93
N PRO A 8 -35.51 -1.18 17.77
CA PRO A 8 -36.25 -1.62 16.60
C PRO A 8 -35.60 -2.85 15.95
N PRO A 9 -36.39 -3.70 15.24
CA PRO A 9 -35.89 -4.93 14.63
C PRO A 9 -34.87 -4.64 13.52
N SER A 10 -33.82 -5.45 13.47
CA SER A 10 -32.76 -5.38 12.47
C SER A 10 -33.31 -5.52 11.05
N LEU A 11 -33.01 -4.54 10.19
CA LEU A 11 -33.18 -4.67 8.74
C LEU A 11 -32.36 -5.88 8.26
N SER A 12 -33.09 -6.91 7.81
CA SER A 12 -32.56 -8.13 7.20
C SER A 12 -31.65 -7.80 6.02
N ALA A 13 -30.48 -8.45 5.96
CA ALA A 13 -29.47 -8.31 4.92
C ALA A 13 -29.89 -8.82 3.52
N ASP A 14 -31.16 -9.15 3.32
CA ASP A 14 -31.67 -9.90 2.16
C ASP A 14 -32.23 -9.02 1.02
N LEU A 15 -31.98 -7.70 1.03
CA LEU A 15 -32.46 -6.78 -0.03
C LEU A 15 -31.37 -6.17 -0.92
N LEU A 16 -30.11 -6.62 -0.82
CA LEU A 16 -29.09 -6.22 -1.80
C LEU A 16 -29.21 -7.10 -3.07
N PRO A 17 -29.32 -6.49 -4.26
CA PRO A 17 -29.34 -7.26 -5.51
C PRO A 17 -28.03 -8.06 -5.66
N PRO A 18 -28.08 -9.25 -6.29
CA PRO A 18 -26.88 -10.04 -6.52
C PRO A 18 -25.88 -9.22 -7.32
N ARG A 19 -24.72 -8.95 -6.73
CA ARG A 19 -23.60 -8.29 -7.40
C ARG A 19 -23.20 -9.16 -8.59
N LEU A 20 -23.37 -8.65 -9.80
CA LEU A 20 -22.82 -9.27 -11.00
C LEU A 20 -21.30 -9.44 -10.80
N PRO A 21 -20.72 -10.62 -11.07
CA PRO A 21 -19.27 -10.77 -11.08
C PRO A 21 -18.74 -9.94 -12.25
N CYS A 22 -18.20 -8.76 -11.94
CA CYS A 22 -17.32 -8.07 -12.86
C CYS A 22 -16.10 -8.99 -13.07
N PRO A 23 -15.67 -9.26 -14.31
CA PRO A 23 -14.44 -10.02 -14.51
C PRO A 23 -13.32 -9.33 -13.72
N PRO A 24 -12.47 -10.08 -12.99
CA PRO A 24 -11.38 -9.48 -12.25
C PRO A 24 -10.54 -8.65 -13.24
N LEU A 25 -10.13 -7.44 -12.87
CA LEU A 25 -9.32 -6.54 -13.72
C LEU A 25 -8.12 -7.25 -14.36
N PHE A 26 -7.66 -8.31 -13.70
CA PHE A 26 -6.76 -9.34 -14.21
C PHE A 26 -7.01 -9.73 -15.68
N GLU A 27 -8.24 -10.08 -16.08
CA GLU A 27 -8.56 -10.51 -17.44
C GLU A 27 -8.46 -9.37 -18.47
N ALA A 28 -8.77 -8.14 -18.06
CA ALA A 28 -8.69 -6.97 -18.93
C ALA A 28 -7.24 -6.51 -19.18
N MET A 29 -6.32 -6.79 -18.25
CA MET A 29 -4.92 -6.37 -18.32
C MET A 29 -3.97 -7.43 -18.86
N ALA A 30 -4.33 -8.71 -18.73
CA ALA A 30 -3.68 -9.86 -19.33
C ALA A 30 -3.32 -9.63 -20.82
N ALA A 31 -4.23 -9.05 -21.59
CA ALA A 31 -4.06 -8.82 -23.02
C ALA A 31 -2.92 -7.85 -23.42
N ALA A 32 -2.30 -7.11 -22.49
CA ALA A 32 -1.39 -6.00 -22.80
C ALA A 32 0.08 -6.21 -22.38
N ALA A 33 0.46 -7.39 -21.87
CA ALA A 33 1.81 -7.61 -21.32
C ALA A 33 2.53 -8.79 -22.01
N VAL A 34 3.10 -8.59 -23.20
CA VAL A 34 3.98 -9.58 -23.85
C VAL A 34 5.25 -8.90 -24.40
N ASN A 35 6.39 -9.59 -24.19
CA ASN A 35 7.81 -9.24 -24.41
C ASN A 35 8.40 -8.42 -23.24
N GLY A 36 9.60 -8.66 -22.67
CA GLY A 36 10.81 -9.31 -23.19
C GLY A 36 12.16 -8.64 -22.82
N GLY A 37 12.25 -7.70 -21.85
CA GLY A 37 13.47 -6.96 -21.48
C GLY A 37 13.33 -6.13 -20.18
N GLY A 38 14.43 -5.68 -19.58
CA GLY A 38 14.43 -4.94 -18.29
C GLY A 38 13.59 -3.65 -18.29
N GLY A 39 13.42 -3.02 -19.46
CA GLY A 39 12.49 -1.89 -19.64
C GLY A 39 11.01 -2.28 -19.66
N GLU A 40 10.68 -3.50 -20.09
CA GLU A 40 9.29 -3.98 -20.15
C GLU A 40 8.77 -4.42 -18.79
N ASN A 41 9.62 -4.99 -17.91
CA ASN A 41 9.23 -5.27 -16.52
C ASN A 41 8.81 -3.98 -15.81
N LYS A 42 9.54 -2.88 -16.05
CA LYS A 42 9.22 -1.58 -15.46
C LYS A 42 7.90 -1.01 -15.99
N ALA A 43 7.64 -1.16 -17.28
CA ALA A 43 6.38 -0.72 -17.88
C ALA A 43 5.19 -1.56 -17.39
N ALA A 44 5.35 -2.89 -17.29
CA ALA A 44 4.33 -3.78 -16.76
C ALA A 44 4.07 -3.52 -15.26
N PHE A 45 5.12 -3.34 -14.46
CA PHE A 45 5.01 -2.95 -13.06
C PHE A 45 4.24 -1.63 -12.91
N ALA A 46 4.55 -0.62 -13.73
CA ALA A 46 3.83 0.65 -13.75
C ALA A 46 2.34 0.49 -14.11
N ARG A 47 1.98 -0.34 -15.11
CA ARG A 47 0.55 -0.58 -15.43
C ARG A 47 -0.23 -1.21 -14.28
N ILE A 48 0.42 -2.09 -13.51
CA ILE A 48 -0.22 -2.79 -12.38
C ILE A 48 -0.59 -1.80 -11.26
N TYR A 49 0.13 -0.69 -11.12
CA TYR A 49 -0.27 0.39 -10.22
C TYR A 49 -1.69 0.88 -10.50
N ASP A 50 -1.99 1.20 -11.76
CA ASP A 50 -3.29 1.74 -12.17
C ASP A 50 -4.42 0.75 -11.86
N ALA A 51 -4.14 -0.55 -12.04
CA ALA A 51 -5.06 -1.63 -11.68
C ALA A 51 -5.40 -1.61 -10.18
N LEU A 52 -4.36 -1.65 -9.35
CA LEU A 52 -4.47 -1.72 -7.90
C LEU A 52 -5.16 -0.46 -7.36
N LYS A 53 -4.79 0.72 -7.87
CA LYS A 53 -5.45 1.98 -7.54
C LYS A 53 -6.94 1.93 -7.89
N ALA A 54 -7.29 1.50 -9.10
CA ALA A 54 -8.68 1.41 -9.52
C ALA A 54 -9.50 0.38 -8.72
N GLU A 55 -8.88 -0.70 -8.25
CA GLU A 55 -9.51 -1.66 -7.34
C GLU A 55 -9.74 -1.05 -5.95
N LEU A 56 -8.74 -0.40 -5.36
CA LEU A 56 -8.84 0.27 -4.06
C LEU A 56 -9.93 1.34 -4.06
N LEU A 57 -10.02 2.16 -5.10
CA LEU A 57 -11.07 3.17 -5.24
C LEU A 57 -12.47 2.54 -5.36
N ARG A 58 -12.59 1.28 -5.77
CA ARG A 58 -13.87 0.55 -5.87
C ARG A 58 -14.05 -0.46 -4.75
N ASP A 59 -13.23 -0.41 -3.70
CA ASP A 59 -13.28 -1.38 -2.62
C ASP A 59 -14.64 -1.30 -1.90
N PRO A 60 -15.43 -2.38 -1.89
CA PRO A 60 -16.77 -2.36 -1.32
C PRO A 60 -16.79 -2.29 0.21
N ALA A 61 -15.64 -2.36 0.88
CA ALA A 61 -15.54 -2.15 2.32
C ALA A 61 -15.73 -0.69 2.74
N PHE A 62 -15.73 0.25 1.79
CA PHE A 62 -16.00 1.66 2.05
C PHE A 62 -16.93 2.25 1.00
N GLU A 63 -17.92 3.02 1.45
CA GLU A 63 -18.84 3.72 0.55
C GLU A 63 -18.23 5.07 0.13
N TYR A 64 -17.60 5.08 -1.04
CA TYR A 64 -16.95 6.28 -1.57
C TYR A 64 -17.97 7.27 -2.12
N THR A 65 -17.87 8.53 -1.68
CA THR A 65 -18.41 9.68 -2.40
C THR A 65 -17.46 10.07 -3.52
N GLU A 66 -17.90 10.92 -4.43
CA GLU A 66 -17.03 11.47 -5.48
C GLU A 66 -15.84 12.23 -4.88
N SER A 67 -16.07 13.02 -3.81
CA SER A 67 -15.01 13.77 -3.14
C SER A 67 -13.97 12.88 -2.45
N SER A 68 -14.39 11.81 -1.75
CA SER A 68 -13.45 10.91 -1.10
C SER A 68 -12.67 10.08 -2.12
N ARG A 69 -13.30 9.69 -3.23
CA ARG A 69 -12.64 8.99 -4.34
C ARG A 69 -11.54 9.87 -4.96
N GLN A 70 -11.85 11.12 -5.30
CA GLN A 70 -10.87 12.07 -5.84
C GLN A 70 -9.73 12.37 -4.86
N TRP A 71 -10.03 12.46 -3.56
CA TRP A 71 -9.02 12.65 -2.52
C TRP A 71 -8.03 11.50 -2.49
N ILE A 72 -8.51 10.25 -2.43
CA ILE A 72 -7.65 9.06 -2.39
C ILE A 72 -6.87 8.90 -3.68
N ASP A 73 -7.49 9.11 -4.84
CA ASP A 73 -6.82 9.02 -6.14
C ASP A 73 -5.62 9.97 -6.22
N ARG A 74 -5.84 11.25 -5.88
CA ARG A 74 -4.78 12.26 -5.84
C ARG A 74 -3.70 11.92 -4.80
N MET A 75 -4.10 11.49 -3.60
CA MET A 75 -3.18 11.15 -2.52
C MET A 75 -2.26 9.98 -2.91
N LEU A 76 -2.81 8.95 -3.58
CA LEU A 76 -2.06 7.81 -4.06
C LEU A 76 -1.05 8.21 -5.13
N ASP A 77 -1.46 8.97 -6.15
CA ASP A 77 -0.56 9.40 -7.23
C ASP A 77 0.58 10.27 -6.68
N TYR A 78 0.28 11.13 -5.70
CA TYR A 78 1.27 12.04 -5.12
C TYR A 78 2.32 11.32 -4.28
N ASN A 79 1.90 10.37 -3.43
CA ASN A 79 2.77 9.78 -2.41
C ASN A 79 3.43 8.47 -2.84
N VAL A 80 2.77 7.70 -3.70
CA VAL A 80 3.27 6.38 -4.11
C VAL A 80 4.17 6.50 -5.33
N LEU A 81 3.80 7.33 -6.32
CA LEU A 81 4.59 7.54 -7.54
C LEU A 81 5.74 8.55 -7.35
N GLY A 82 6.60 8.68 -8.36
CA GLY A 82 7.75 9.60 -8.36
C GLY A 82 9.02 9.04 -7.71
N GLY A 83 8.97 7.83 -7.17
CA GLY A 83 10.14 7.07 -6.73
C GLY A 83 10.84 6.32 -7.88
N LYS A 84 11.98 5.68 -7.57
CA LYS A 84 12.66 4.77 -8.50
C LYS A 84 12.00 3.40 -8.60
N CYS A 85 11.11 3.07 -7.65
CA CYS A 85 10.45 1.78 -7.48
C CYS A 85 11.41 0.58 -7.37
N ASN A 86 12.66 0.81 -6.91
CA ASN A 86 13.68 -0.23 -6.84
C ASN A 86 13.28 -1.36 -5.87
N ARG A 87 12.59 -1.04 -4.76
CA ARG A 87 12.17 -2.05 -3.78
C ARG A 87 11.07 -2.92 -4.39
N GLY A 88 10.07 -2.32 -5.03
CA GLY A 88 9.01 -3.05 -5.71
C GLY A 88 9.52 -3.91 -6.87
N LEU A 89 10.36 -3.36 -7.75
CA LEU A 89 10.95 -4.10 -8.87
C LEU A 89 11.83 -5.27 -8.41
N SER A 90 12.52 -5.12 -7.27
CA SER A 90 13.35 -6.20 -6.73
C SER A 90 12.56 -7.47 -6.38
N VAL A 91 11.26 -7.36 -6.07
CA VAL A 91 10.40 -8.52 -5.83
C VAL A 91 10.21 -9.33 -7.11
N VAL A 92 9.93 -8.65 -8.22
CA VAL A 92 9.75 -9.27 -9.54
C VAL A 92 11.04 -9.93 -9.99
N ASP A 93 12.16 -9.21 -9.91
CA ASP A 93 13.46 -9.71 -10.31
C ASP A 93 13.91 -10.90 -9.44
N SER A 94 13.70 -10.82 -8.11
CA SER A 94 13.99 -11.94 -7.20
C SER A 94 13.15 -13.16 -7.50
N TYR A 95 11.86 -12.99 -7.80
CA TYR A 95 10.98 -14.11 -8.12
C TYR A 95 11.41 -14.82 -9.42
N LYS A 96 11.81 -14.06 -10.44
CA LYS A 96 12.39 -14.60 -11.69
C LYS A 96 13.64 -15.42 -11.42
N LEU A 97 14.58 -14.86 -10.66
CA LEU A 97 15.84 -15.53 -10.33
C LEU A 97 15.61 -16.82 -9.53
N LEU A 98 14.76 -16.78 -8.51
CA LEU A 98 14.44 -17.96 -7.68
C LEU A 98 13.74 -19.06 -8.46
N LYS A 99 12.88 -18.68 -9.41
CA LYS A 99 12.20 -19.63 -10.30
C LYS A 99 13.09 -20.14 -11.43
N GLY A 100 14.17 -19.43 -11.76
CA GLY A 100 15.09 -19.78 -12.83
C GLY A 100 14.51 -19.54 -14.23
N VAL A 101 13.69 -18.50 -14.40
CA VAL A 101 13.06 -18.15 -15.69
C VAL A 101 13.31 -16.70 -16.06
N ASP A 102 13.45 -16.42 -17.35
CA ASP A 102 13.62 -15.05 -17.87
C ASP A 102 12.28 -14.30 -17.96
N VAL A 103 11.21 -15.04 -18.21
CA VAL A 103 9.84 -14.52 -18.42
C VAL A 103 8.88 -15.21 -17.45
N LEU A 104 8.11 -14.41 -16.72
CA LEU A 104 7.04 -14.88 -15.85
C LEU A 104 5.74 -15.03 -16.66
N THR A 105 4.83 -15.88 -16.19
CA THR A 105 3.45 -15.84 -16.69
C THR A 105 2.78 -14.52 -16.31
N GLU A 106 1.67 -14.19 -16.96
CA GLU A 106 0.90 -12.97 -16.63
C GLU A 106 0.42 -12.97 -15.18
N GLU A 107 -0.08 -14.10 -14.67
CA GLU A 107 -0.49 -14.24 -13.26
C GLU A 107 0.70 -14.01 -12.32
N GLU A 108 1.84 -14.59 -12.63
CA GLU A 108 3.05 -14.46 -11.81
C GLU A 108 3.59 -13.04 -11.80
N MET A 109 3.64 -12.40 -12.97
CA MET A 109 4.04 -11.00 -13.09
C MET A 109 3.10 -10.10 -12.31
N PHE A 110 1.79 -10.35 -12.39
CA PHE A 110 0.78 -9.62 -11.65
C PHE A 110 0.95 -9.78 -10.13
N LEU A 111 1.02 -11.01 -9.62
CA LEU A 111 1.14 -11.26 -8.19
C LEU A 111 2.47 -10.76 -7.62
N ALA A 112 3.60 -10.99 -8.30
CA ALA A 112 4.89 -10.48 -7.86
C ALA A 112 4.92 -8.94 -7.84
N SER A 113 4.34 -8.30 -8.85
CA SER A 113 4.23 -6.84 -8.89
C SER A 113 3.29 -6.29 -7.82
N THR A 114 2.19 -6.98 -7.52
CA THR A 114 1.28 -6.60 -6.42
C THR A 114 2.00 -6.62 -5.08
N LEU A 115 2.82 -7.64 -4.81
CA LEU A 115 3.68 -7.65 -3.60
C LEU A 115 4.72 -6.52 -3.64
N GLY A 116 5.33 -6.27 -4.80
CA GLY A 116 6.24 -5.14 -4.98
C GLY A 116 5.57 -3.78 -4.70
N TRP A 117 4.34 -3.58 -5.15
CA TRP A 117 3.56 -2.39 -4.85
C TRP A 117 3.15 -2.31 -3.39
N CYS A 118 2.81 -3.41 -2.72
CA CYS A 118 2.62 -3.41 -1.27
C CYS A 118 3.84 -2.84 -0.52
N ILE A 119 5.06 -3.14 -0.98
CA ILE A 119 6.30 -2.56 -0.40
C ILE A 119 6.41 -1.06 -0.69
N GLU A 120 6.11 -0.62 -1.91
CA GLU A 120 6.14 0.81 -2.25
C GLU A 120 5.05 1.61 -1.50
N TRP A 121 3.88 1.01 -1.23
CA TRP A 121 2.84 1.57 -0.36
C TRP A 121 3.30 1.65 1.09
N LEU A 122 3.95 0.61 1.61
CA LEU A 122 4.51 0.62 2.97
C LEU A 122 5.56 1.72 3.11
N GLN A 123 6.44 1.86 2.11
CA GLN A 123 7.40 2.93 2.07
C GLN A 123 6.71 4.30 2.01
N ALA A 124 5.72 4.50 1.14
CA ALA A 124 4.99 5.76 1.05
C ALA A 124 4.32 6.15 2.37
N PHE A 125 3.72 5.17 3.07
CA PHE A 125 3.17 5.36 4.42
C PHE A 125 4.21 5.93 5.39
N PHE A 126 5.36 5.27 5.54
CA PHE A 126 6.41 5.75 6.45
C PHE A 126 6.93 7.12 6.03
N LEU A 127 7.16 7.37 4.73
CA LEU A 127 7.69 8.64 4.25
C LEU A 127 6.73 9.83 4.49
N VAL A 128 5.43 9.62 4.40
CA VAL A 128 4.44 10.68 4.70
C VAL A 128 4.50 11.06 6.17
N LEU A 129 4.65 10.10 7.08
CA LEU A 129 4.75 10.39 8.52
C LEU A 129 6.12 10.96 8.90
N ASP A 130 7.19 10.40 8.33
CA ASP A 130 8.58 10.87 8.46
C ASP A 130 8.71 12.35 8.07
N ASP A 131 8.13 12.74 6.93
CA ASP A 131 8.11 14.12 6.49
C ASP A 131 7.48 15.08 7.51
N ILE A 132 6.45 14.62 8.23
CA ILE A 132 5.78 15.42 9.27
C ILE A 132 6.64 15.50 10.52
N MET A 133 7.20 14.37 10.98
CA MET A 133 8.02 14.31 12.19
C MET A 133 9.30 15.16 12.06
N ASP A 134 9.89 15.17 10.87
CA ASP A 134 11.11 15.93 10.56
C ASP A 134 10.84 17.36 10.09
N ASP A 135 9.57 17.80 10.05
CA ASP A 135 9.13 19.08 9.48
C ASP A 135 9.68 19.35 8.06
N SER A 136 9.81 18.28 7.26
CA SER A 136 10.42 18.34 5.93
C SER A 136 9.68 19.26 4.97
N HIS A 137 10.41 19.87 4.03
CA HIS A 137 9.85 20.76 3.02
C HIS A 137 9.50 20.06 1.72
N THR A 138 10.40 19.19 1.22
CA THR A 138 10.26 18.58 -0.10
C THR A 138 10.65 17.10 -0.11
N ARG A 139 9.94 16.30 -0.91
CA ARG A 139 10.25 14.91 -1.20
C ARG A 139 10.01 14.62 -2.68
N ARG A 140 10.93 13.86 -3.31
CA ARG A 140 10.85 13.50 -4.75
C ARG A 140 10.69 14.72 -5.68
N GLY A 141 11.31 15.85 -5.31
CA GLY A 141 11.27 17.09 -6.09
C GLY A 141 9.95 17.87 -5.99
N GLN A 142 9.03 17.49 -5.10
CA GLN A 142 7.76 18.17 -4.84
C GLN A 142 7.65 18.53 -3.35
N PRO A 143 6.77 19.47 -2.95
CA PRO A 143 6.47 19.71 -1.53
C PRO A 143 6.04 18.42 -0.82
N CYS A 144 6.43 18.22 0.44
CA CYS A 144 5.94 17.09 1.23
C CYS A 144 4.40 17.14 1.31
N TRP A 145 3.72 15.99 1.36
CA TRP A 145 2.25 15.93 1.24
C TRP A 145 1.54 16.81 2.26
N PHE A 146 2.00 16.82 3.53
CA PHE A 146 1.43 17.67 4.58
C PHE A 146 1.62 19.19 4.34
N ARG A 147 2.54 19.59 3.47
CA ARG A 147 2.76 20.98 3.06
C ARG A 147 1.88 21.40 1.87
N VAL A 148 1.23 20.46 1.19
CA VAL A 148 0.31 20.77 0.09
C VAL A 148 -0.90 21.53 0.65
N SER A 149 -1.32 22.59 -0.05
CA SER A 149 -2.48 23.39 0.34
C SER A 149 -3.69 22.49 0.56
N GLN A 150 -4.41 22.74 1.66
CA GLN A 150 -5.60 21.99 2.12
C GLN A 150 -5.33 20.58 2.69
N VAL A 151 -4.08 20.09 2.68
CA VAL A 151 -3.74 18.80 3.30
C VAL A 151 -3.39 18.97 4.77
N GLY A 152 -2.29 19.67 5.10
CA GLY A 152 -1.87 19.84 6.49
C GLY A 152 -1.75 18.50 7.23
N LEU A 153 -2.23 18.45 8.47
CA LEU A 153 -2.19 17.23 9.30
C LEU A 153 -3.20 16.15 8.89
N ILE A 154 -4.05 16.38 7.89
CA ILE A 154 -4.85 15.29 7.28
C ILE A 154 -3.91 14.21 6.72
N ALA A 155 -2.69 14.59 6.33
CA ALA A 155 -1.64 13.69 5.89
C ALA A 155 -1.34 12.55 6.89
N VAL A 156 -1.55 12.74 8.19
CA VAL A 156 -1.40 11.67 9.19
C VAL A 156 -2.40 10.54 8.92
N ASN A 157 -3.67 10.90 8.69
CA ASN A 157 -4.71 9.91 8.36
C ASN A 157 -4.52 9.33 6.95
N ASP A 158 -4.06 10.14 5.99
CA ASP A 158 -3.71 9.64 4.66
C ASP A 158 -2.58 8.58 4.70
N GLY A 159 -1.59 8.78 5.58
CA GLY A 159 -0.59 7.77 5.89
C GLY A 159 -1.22 6.47 6.42
N ILE A 160 -2.13 6.57 7.39
CA ILE A 160 -2.86 5.41 7.93
C ILE A 160 -3.65 4.69 6.82
N LEU A 161 -4.22 5.43 5.87
CA LEU A 161 -4.93 4.84 4.72
C LEU A 161 -3.96 4.10 3.78
N LEU A 162 -2.79 4.66 3.47
CA LEU A 162 -1.72 3.97 2.72
C LEU A 162 -1.35 2.64 3.37
N ARG A 163 -1.15 2.61 4.69
CA ARG A 163 -0.89 1.37 5.44
C ARG A 163 -2.04 0.37 5.30
N ASN A 164 -3.29 0.80 5.47
CA ASN A 164 -4.45 -0.09 5.37
C ASN A 164 -4.61 -0.68 3.96
N HIS A 165 -4.31 0.06 2.90
CA HIS A 165 -4.40 -0.42 1.51
C HIS A 165 -3.57 -1.69 1.28
N ILE A 166 -2.45 -1.88 1.98
CA ILE A 166 -1.63 -3.11 1.89
C ILE A 166 -2.49 -4.33 2.25
N SER A 167 -3.17 -4.30 3.39
CA SER A 167 -4.05 -5.39 3.82
C SER A 167 -5.22 -5.64 2.86
N ARG A 168 -5.71 -4.57 2.20
CA ARG A 168 -6.76 -4.66 1.16
C ARG A 168 -6.24 -5.40 -0.07
N MET A 169 -5.08 -4.99 -0.60
CA MET A 169 -4.45 -5.63 -1.77
C MET A 169 -4.10 -7.10 -1.48
N LEU A 170 -3.53 -7.40 -0.31
CA LEU A 170 -3.23 -8.77 0.10
C LEU A 170 -4.51 -9.62 0.17
N ARG A 171 -5.58 -9.10 0.76
CA ARG A 171 -6.86 -9.80 0.84
C ARG A 171 -7.49 -10.05 -0.54
N LEU A 172 -7.42 -9.08 -1.45
CA LEU A 172 -8.01 -9.20 -2.79
C LEU A 172 -7.32 -10.28 -3.63
N HIS A 173 -5.99 -10.33 -3.59
CA HIS A 173 -5.20 -11.14 -4.54
C HIS A 173 -4.61 -12.41 -3.95
N PHE A 174 -4.41 -12.47 -2.63
CA PHE A 174 -3.69 -13.57 -1.99
C PHE A 174 -4.54 -14.39 -1.02
N LYS A 175 -5.77 -13.97 -0.67
CA LYS A 175 -6.61 -14.67 0.35
C LYS A 175 -6.81 -16.17 0.10
N LYS A 176 -6.81 -16.63 -1.15
CA LYS A 176 -6.96 -18.04 -1.52
C LYS A 176 -5.64 -18.80 -1.67
N LYS A 177 -4.49 -18.10 -1.59
CA LYS A 177 -3.16 -18.71 -1.70
C LYS A 177 -2.78 -19.31 -0.34
N PRO A 178 -2.09 -20.46 -0.29
CA PRO A 178 -1.76 -21.13 0.97
C PRO A 178 -0.86 -20.29 1.89
N TYR A 179 -0.06 -19.39 1.32
CA TYR A 179 0.88 -18.50 2.02
C TYR A 179 0.28 -17.13 2.39
N TYR A 180 -1.05 -16.98 2.38
CA TYR A 180 -1.71 -15.70 2.68
C TYR A 180 -1.41 -15.20 4.10
N ALA A 181 -1.47 -16.10 5.10
CA ALA A 181 -1.19 -15.75 6.49
C ALA A 181 0.27 -15.32 6.66
N ASP A 182 1.20 -16.05 6.04
CA ASP A 182 2.63 -15.72 6.08
C ASP A 182 2.91 -14.33 5.49
N LEU A 183 2.20 -13.94 4.42
CA LEU A 183 2.31 -12.59 3.86
C LEU A 183 1.82 -11.52 4.84
N LEU A 184 0.68 -11.74 5.52
CA LEU A 184 0.18 -10.79 6.51
C LEU A 184 1.19 -10.62 7.67
N ASP A 185 1.68 -11.74 8.20
CA ASP A 185 2.64 -11.74 9.30
C ASP A 185 3.95 -11.06 8.89
N LEU A 186 4.46 -11.36 7.68
CA LEU A 186 5.67 -10.73 7.15
C LEU A 186 5.53 -9.20 7.04
N PHE A 187 4.44 -8.71 6.45
CA PHE A 187 4.23 -7.26 6.32
C PHE A 187 4.08 -6.59 7.70
N ASN A 188 3.35 -7.21 8.63
CA ASN A 188 3.20 -6.70 9.99
C ASN A 188 4.54 -6.68 10.76
N GLU A 189 5.36 -7.72 10.62
CA GLU A 189 6.66 -7.82 11.27
C GLU A 189 7.64 -6.78 10.72
N VAL A 190 7.69 -6.61 9.41
CA VAL A 190 8.52 -5.59 8.76
C VAL A 190 8.07 -4.18 9.12
N GLU A 191 6.75 -3.93 9.16
CA GLU A 191 6.19 -2.66 9.63
C GLU A 191 6.59 -2.39 11.08
N PHE A 192 6.42 -3.37 11.98
CA PHE A 192 6.81 -3.25 13.39
C PHE A 192 8.30 -2.95 13.57
N LYS A 193 9.17 -3.67 12.85
CA LYS A 193 10.62 -3.43 12.86
C LYS A 193 10.96 -2.02 12.38
N THR A 194 10.33 -1.57 11.30
CA THR A 194 10.57 -0.23 10.73
C THR A 194 10.10 0.87 11.67
N ALA A 195 8.90 0.74 12.25
CA ALA A 195 8.37 1.69 13.23
C ALA A 195 9.23 1.73 14.52
N SER A 196 9.72 0.57 14.97
CA SER A 196 10.64 0.50 16.11
C SER A 196 11.98 1.17 15.81
N GLY A 197 12.51 0.99 14.60
CA GLY A 197 13.71 1.70 14.14
C GLY A 197 13.50 3.21 14.11
N GLN A 198 12.37 3.70 13.58
CA GLN A 198 12.03 5.12 13.60
C GLN A 198 11.89 5.66 15.02
N MET A 199 11.27 4.90 15.92
CA MET A 199 11.13 5.28 17.33
C MET A 199 12.49 5.43 18.00
N LEU A 200 13.43 4.51 17.76
CA LEU A 200 14.83 4.65 18.23
C LEU A 200 15.50 5.89 17.65
N ASP A 201 15.34 6.15 16.36
CA ASP A 201 15.94 7.31 15.71
C ASP A 201 15.45 8.64 16.30
N LEU A 202 14.12 8.75 16.53
CA LEU A 202 13.52 9.94 17.12
C LEU A 202 14.00 10.18 18.55
N ILE A 203 13.95 9.16 19.43
CA ILE A 203 14.34 9.36 20.84
C ILE A 203 15.85 9.58 21.02
N THR A 204 16.68 9.09 20.11
CA THR A 204 18.14 9.30 20.17
C THR A 204 18.55 10.64 19.57
N THR A 205 17.92 11.06 18.48
CA THR A 205 18.27 12.32 17.79
C THR A 205 17.68 13.55 18.48
N HIS A 206 16.52 13.43 19.17
CA HIS A 206 15.93 14.53 19.93
C HIS A 206 16.68 14.89 21.23
N GLU A 207 17.55 14.03 21.74
CA GLU A 207 18.29 14.29 22.99
C GLU A 207 19.50 15.23 22.82
N GLY A 208 19.87 15.62 21.61
CA GLY A 208 21.09 16.43 21.38
C GLY A 208 22.40 15.70 21.73
N GLU A 209 22.33 14.48 22.23
CA GLU A 209 23.48 13.61 22.49
C GLU A 209 23.78 12.77 21.24
N LYS A 210 24.91 13.08 20.60
CA LYS A 210 25.53 12.26 19.55
C LYS A 210 26.13 10.98 20.13
N ASP A 211 25.37 10.22 20.92
CA ASP A 211 25.83 8.92 21.42
C ASP A 211 25.31 7.79 20.51
N LEU A 212 26.12 7.46 19.51
CA LEU A 212 25.84 6.43 18.51
C LEU A 212 25.86 5.00 19.10
N THR A 213 26.21 4.82 20.37
CA THR A 213 26.20 3.50 21.02
C THR A 213 24.78 2.92 21.18
N LYS A 214 23.75 3.77 21.08
CA LYS A 214 22.32 3.39 21.17
C LYS A 214 21.79 2.63 19.94
N TYR A 215 22.54 2.56 18.83
CA TYR A 215 22.15 1.81 17.61
C TYR A 215 22.54 0.31 17.60
N ASN A 216 23.05 -0.23 18.71
CA ASN A 216 23.40 -1.65 18.79
C ASN A 216 22.15 -2.53 18.94
N ILE A 217 21.61 -2.99 17.81
CA ILE A 217 20.65 -4.10 17.78
C ILE A 217 21.47 -5.39 17.75
N GLY A 218 21.48 -6.12 18.86
CA GLY A 218 22.13 -7.43 18.96
C GLY A 218 21.57 -8.39 17.91
N VAL A 219 22.47 -9.06 17.18
CA VAL A 219 22.18 -10.13 16.22
C VAL A 219 21.64 -11.36 16.92
#